data_AF-A0A1Q3LRH8-F1
#
_entry.id   AF-A0A1Q3LRH8-F1
#
_cell.length_a   1.000
_cell.length_b   1.000
_cell.length_c   1.000
_cell.angle_alpha   90.00
_cell.angle_beta   90.00
_cell.angle_gamma   90.00
#
_symmetry.space_group_name_H-M   'P 1'
#
loop_
_entity.id
_entity.type
_entity.pdbx_description
1 polymer ?
#
loop_
_entity_poly.entity_id
_entity_poly.type
_entity_poly.pdbx_seq_one_letter_code
_entity_poly.pdbx_strand_id
1 'polypeptide(L)'
;MGFFSSKKEDKLPEWYAQVKENQERFFVFLDKMENKMMELCEASIPELTELYKNDPDIFHREYGRLKAGVLGQLEQIREKVDDVHEEKILDLYSEINHSGVRATHPHYGLLNDFRNQCGDRYRQQFEVKLEEWTDKINETSAEDLEIKYQNVLKEYDAIKDKFTCKQCGSPITIEKIFLIETFVNCPSCNTQNTFSPSTQAQMLQHFAQDLARQRTASLYQAIRNAEQKERDLYQKMHELKLKITFEKDKKLAAQYQQQRDAFEKERQEAIDSLPVLSEQYTRAKYAEWIKIVPDFKEHLLTRMENDLGAVSPRW
;
A
#
# COMPACT_ATOMS: atom_id res chain seq x y z
N MET A 1 17.51 -33.88 58.50
CA MET A 1 18.56 -33.57 57.50
C MET A 1 17.91 -32.78 56.39
N GLY A 2 18.21 -31.48 56.33
CA GLY A 2 17.62 -30.58 55.33
C GLY A 2 18.31 -30.72 53.98
N PHE A 3 17.53 -30.89 52.92
CA PHE A 3 17.96 -30.64 51.55
C PHE A 3 17.46 -29.24 51.17
N PHE A 4 18.25 -28.21 51.50
CA PHE A 4 18.11 -26.91 50.86
C PHE A 4 18.71 -27.02 49.46
N SER A 5 17.85 -27.14 48.45
CA SER A 5 18.22 -26.80 47.07
C SER A 5 18.50 -25.31 47.03
N SER A 6 19.76 -24.94 46.97
CA SER A 6 20.15 -23.57 46.61
C SER A 6 19.66 -23.32 45.18
N LYS A 7 18.69 -22.41 45.03
CA LYS A 7 18.47 -21.75 43.75
C LYS A 7 19.78 -21.05 43.42
N LYS A 8 20.57 -21.61 42.50
CA LYS A 8 21.66 -20.88 41.88
C LYS A 8 21.04 -19.64 41.26
N GLU A 9 21.53 -18.46 41.63
CA GLU A 9 21.32 -17.26 40.83
C GLU A 9 21.80 -17.61 39.41
N ASP A 10 20.87 -17.73 38.46
CA ASP A 10 21.20 -17.92 37.05
C ASP A 10 21.95 -16.67 36.61
N LYS A 11 23.28 -16.74 36.63
CA LYS A 11 24.15 -15.68 36.11
C LYS A 11 23.76 -15.43 34.66
N LEU A 12 23.58 -14.15 34.34
CA LEU A 12 23.30 -13.73 32.97
C LEU A 12 24.42 -14.21 32.03
N PRO A 13 24.07 -14.70 30.82
CA PRO A 13 25.07 -15.13 29.85
C PRO A 13 25.98 -13.99 29.41
N GLU A 14 27.22 -14.31 29.04
CA GLU A 14 28.20 -13.32 28.55
C GLU A 14 27.69 -12.55 27.32
N TRP A 15 26.95 -13.21 26.43
CA TRP A 15 26.36 -12.59 25.23
C TRP A 15 25.21 -11.61 25.53
N TYR A 16 24.63 -11.64 26.75
CA TYR A 16 23.45 -10.83 27.07
C TYR A 16 23.74 -9.33 27.00
N ALA A 17 24.94 -8.91 27.42
CA ALA A 17 25.36 -7.51 27.33
C ALA A 17 25.46 -7.03 25.87
N GLN A 18 26.05 -7.86 24.99
CA GLN A 18 26.17 -7.57 23.56
C GLN A 18 24.79 -7.44 22.88
N VAL A 19 23.87 -8.34 23.22
CA VAL A 19 22.49 -8.31 22.70
C VAL A 19 21.77 -7.03 23.14
N LYS A 20 21.91 -6.61 24.41
CA LYS A 20 21.31 -5.36 24.90
C LYS A 20 21.90 -4.13 24.25
N GLU A 21 23.22 -4.08 24.11
CA GLU A 21 23.90 -2.97 23.44
C GLU A 21 23.45 -2.84 21.96
N ASN A 22 23.38 -3.95 21.23
CA ASN A 22 22.92 -3.93 19.84
C ASN A 22 21.44 -3.55 19.72
N GLN A 23 20.59 -3.98 20.65
CA GLN A 23 19.19 -3.54 20.71
C GLN A 23 19.08 -2.01 20.85
N GLU A 24 19.78 -1.44 21.83
CA GLU A 24 19.75 0.00 22.09
C GLU A 24 20.29 0.80 20.91
N ARG A 25 21.41 0.36 20.33
CA ARG A 25 22.00 0.99 19.14
C ARG A 25 21.06 0.94 17.95
N PHE A 26 20.37 -0.18 17.75
CA PHE A 26 19.40 -0.32 16.67
C PHE A 26 18.20 0.61 16.87
N PHE A 27 17.68 0.74 18.10
CA PHE A 27 16.56 1.63 18.38
C PHE A 27 16.93 3.10 18.13
N VAL A 28 18.10 3.54 18.62
CA VAL A 28 18.62 4.89 18.36
C VAL A 28 18.86 5.11 16.87
N PHE A 29 19.30 4.09 16.14
CA PHE A 29 19.45 4.16 14.69
C PHE A 29 18.09 4.34 13.98
N LEU A 30 17.07 3.58 14.37
CA LEU A 30 15.71 3.73 13.84
C LEU A 30 15.14 5.12 14.12
N ASP A 31 15.28 5.63 15.34
CA ASP A 31 14.83 6.98 15.69
C ASP A 31 15.48 8.06 14.79
N LYS A 32 16.77 7.89 14.47
CA LYS A 32 17.46 8.79 13.53
C LYS A 32 16.93 8.68 12.10
N MET A 33 16.61 7.47 11.64
CA MET A 33 16.04 7.27 10.31
C MET A 33 14.61 7.83 10.22
N GLU A 34 13.82 7.69 11.29
CA GLU A 34 12.48 8.29 11.39
C GLU A 34 12.53 9.82 11.36
N ASN A 35 13.46 10.43 12.11
CA ASN A 35 13.64 11.88 12.07
C ASN A 35 14.06 12.35 10.68
N LYS A 36 14.99 11.65 10.03
CA LYS A 36 15.42 11.99 8.67
C LYS A 36 14.26 11.91 7.66
N MET A 37 13.43 10.87 7.77
CA MET A 37 12.23 10.71 6.95
C MET A 37 11.23 11.84 7.20
N MET A 38 10.95 12.16 8.47
CA MET A 38 10.07 13.27 8.85
C MET A 38 10.57 14.60 8.29
N GLU A 39 11.84 14.95 8.51
CA GLU A 39 12.46 16.19 8.00
C GLU A 39 12.35 16.29 6.47
N LEU A 40 12.65 15.20 5.76
CA LEU A 40 12.53 15.13 4.31
C LEU A 40 11.08 15.37 3.85
N CYS A 41 10.12 14.66 4.43
CA CYS A 41 8.73 14.74 4.02
C CYS A 41 8.08 16.07 4.40
N GLU A 42 8.32 16.59 5.60
CA GLU A 42 7.79 17.89 6.04
C GLU A 42 8.31 19.04 5.17
N ALA A 43 9.57 18.97 4.71
CA ALA A 43 10.10 19.93 3.76
C ALA A 43 9.51 19.77 2.35
N SER A 44 9.33 18.52 1.90
CA SER A 44 8.91 18.22 0.53
C SER A 44 7.41 18.40 0.28
N ILE A 45 6.55 18.11 1.26
CA ILE A 45 5.08 18.12 1.08
C ILE A 45 4.55 19.50 0.64
N PRO A 46 4.93 20.63 1.28
CA PRO A 46 4.47 21.96 0.85
C PRO A 46 4.91 22.29 -0.58
N GLU A 47 6.18 22.00 -0.91
CA GLU A 47 6.76 22.26 -2.23
C GLU A 47 6.07 21.42 -3.31
N LEU A 48 5.88 20.12 -3.08
CA LEU A 48 5.16 19.22 -3.97
C LEU A 48 3.71 19.67 -4.19
N THR A 49 3.03 20.10 -3.12
CA THR A 49 1.64 20.56 -3.19
C THR A 49 1.52 21.87 -3.99
N GLU A 50 2.43 22.82 -3.77
CA GLU A 50 2.45 24.08 -4.50
C GLU A 50 2.81 23.87 -5.97
N LEU A 51 3.85 23.07 -6.22
CA LEU A 51 4.27 22.70 -7.58
C LEU A 51 3.11 22.05 -8.32
N TYR A 52 2.41 21.08 -7.72
CA TYR A 52 1.27 20.44 -8.36
C TYR A 52 0.14 21.43 -8.70
N LYS A 53 -0.22 22.33 -7.78
CA LYS A 53 -1.33 23.29 -7.97
C LYS A 53 -1.04 24.35 -9.03
N ASN A 54 0.21 24.79 -9.13
CA ASN A 54 0.60 25.92 -9.96
C ASN A 54 1.28 25.49 -11.27
N ASP A 55 1.50 24.19 -11.50
CA ASP A 55 2.14 23.70 -12.72
C ASP A 55 1.21 23.88 -13.93
N PRO A 56 1.62 24.69 -14.94
CA PRO A 56 0.87 24.84 -16.17
C PRO A 56 1.01 23.62 -17.11
N ASP A 57 1.96 22.72 -16.87
CA ASP A 57 2.10 21.46 -17.61
C ASP A 57 1.01 20.48 -17.19
N ILE A 58 0.13 20.14 -18.14
CA ILE A 58 -0.97 19.17 -17.98
C ILE A 58 -0.47 17.81 -17.46
N PHE A 59 0.79 17.46 -17.77
CA PHE A 59 1.39 16.19 -17.37
C PHE A 59 2.14 16.26 -16.03
N HIS A 60 2.22 17.43 -15.40
CA HIS A 60 2.88 17.64 -14.11
C HIS A 60 4.29 17.04 -14.05
N ARG A 61 5.10 17.20 -15.12
CA ARG A 61 6.38 16.48 -15.26
C ARG A 61 7.40 16.88 -14.20
N GLU A 62 7.45 18.15 -13.84
CA GLU A 62 8.36 18.63 -12.80
C GLU A 62 7.94 18.09 -11.43
N TYR A 63 6.65 18.15 -11.12
CA TYR A 63 6.08 17.49 -9.95
C TYR A 63 6.42 16.00 -9.91
N GLY A 64 6.20 15.27 -11.01
CA GLY A 64 6.45 13.84 -11.09
C GLY A 64 7.91 13.48 -10.82
N ARG A 65 8.86 14.29 -11.32
CA ARG A 65 10.30 14.12 -11.05
C ARG A 65 10.64 14.38 -9.59
N LEU A 66 10.15 15.46 -9.01
CA LEU A 66 10.40 15.78 -7.60
C LEU A 66 9.82 14.72 -6.69
N LYS A 67 8.56 14.31 -6.93
CA LYS A 67 7.89 13.23 -6.19
C LYS A 67 8.68 11.93 -6.26
N ALA A 68 9.10 11.51 -7.46
CA ALA A 68 9.90 10.31 -7.62
C ALA A 68 11.25 10.40 -6.88
N GLY A 69 11.88 11.58 -6.86
CA GLY A 69 13.09 11.83 -6.10
C GLY A 69 12.89 11.66 -4.59
N VAL A 70 11.80 12.19 -4.04
CA VAL A 70 11.46 12.08 -2.61
C VAL A 70 11.14 10.63 -2.24
N LEU A 71 10.29 9.95 -3.03
CA LEU A 71 9.96 8.54 -2.82
C LEU A 71 11.21 7.65 -2.92
N GLY A 72 12.11 7.94 -3.85
CA GLY A 72 13.39 7.22 -3.96
C GLY A 72 14.27 7.40 -2.72
N GLN A 73 14.26 8.57 -2.09
CA GLN A 73 14.99 8.77 -0.83
C GLN A 73 14.35 8.02 0.36
N LEU A 74 13.02 7.89 0.39
CA LEU A 74 12.34 7.05 1.38
C LEU A 74 12.69 5.58 1.22
N GLU A 75 12.74 5.08 -0.01
CA GLU A 75 13.15 3.69 -0.27
C GLU A 75 14.60 3.45 0.14
N GLN A 76 15.52 4.38 -0.14
CA GLN A 76 16.90 4.27 0.33
C GLN A 76 17.02 4.25 1.86
N ILE A 77 16.14 4.98 2.56
CA ILE A 77 16.06 4.93 4.03
C ILE A 77 15.60 3.54 4.46
N ARG A 78 14.58 2.98 3.81
CA ARG A 78 14.06 1.63 4.06
C ARG A 78 15.12 0.55 3.86
N GLU A 79 15.75 0.52 2.70
CA GLU A 79 16.82 -0.44 2.36
C GLU A 79 17.92 -0.41 3.43
N LYS A 80 18.36 0.79 3.84
CA LYS A 80 19.37 0.93 4.88
C LYS A 80 18.92 0.38 6.23
N VAL A 81 17.64 0.50 6.57
CA VAL A 81 17.10 -0.10 7.80
C VAL A 81 17.07 -1.61 7.71
N ASP A 82 16.67 -2.15 6.56
CA ASP A 82 16.62 -3.58 6.31
C ASP A 82 18.01 -4.21 6.41
N ASP A 83 19.01 -3.62 5.74
CA ASP A 83 20.41 -4.05 5.79
C ASP A 83 20.94 -4.10 7.24
N VAL A 84 20.69 -3.04 8.01
CA VAL A 84 21.17 -2.97 9.41
C VAL A 84 20.43 -3.97 10.30
N HIS A 85 19.14 -4.19 10.07
CA HIS A 85 18.37 -5.19 10.79
C HIS A 85 18.88 -6.60 10.47
N GLU A 86 19.14 -6.92 9.21
CA GLU A 86 19.73 -8.20 8.80
C GLU A 86 21.12 -8.39 9.44
N GLU A 87 22.05 -7.47 9.20
CA GLU A 87 23.45 -7.59 9.62
C GLU A 87 23.66 -7.52 11.14
N LYS A 88 22.88 -6.71 11.87
CA LYS A 88 23.16 -6.43 13.30
C LYS A 88 22.22 -7.15 14.24
N ILE A 89 21.03 -7.54 13.78
CA ILE A 89 20.03 -8.22 14.60
C ILE A 89 19.92 -9.69 14.22
N LEU A 90 19.66 -10.00 12.94
CA LEU A 90 19.41 -11.37 12.52
C LEU A 90 20.69 -12.21 12.53
N ASP A 91 21.81 -11.67 12.07
CA ASP A 91 23.11 -12.36 12.11
C ASP A 91 23.55 -12.65 13.53
N LEU A 92 23.48 -11.67 14.43
CA LEU A 92 23.82 -11.86 15.85
C LEU A 92 22.92 -12.91 16.51
N TYR A 93 21.61 -12.85 16.25
CA TYR A 93 20.68 -13.86 16.73
C TYR A 93 21.06 -15.26 16.22
N SER A 94 21.38 -15.37 14.93
CA SER A 94 21.78 -16.61 14.28
C SER A 94 23.07 -17.18 14.89
N GLU A 95 24.09 -16.34 15.08
CA GLU A 95 25.37 -16.70 15.68
C GLU A 95 25.18 -17.29 17.09
N ILE A 96 24.44 -16.58 17.97
CA ILE A 96 24.21 -17.02 19.35
C ILE A 96 23.34 -18.27 19.38
N ASN A 97 22.31 -18.37 18.53
CA ASN A 97 21.46 -19.56 18.44
C ASN A 97 22.26 -20.80 17.97
N HIS A 98 23.15 -20.63 16.98
CA HIS A 98 24.05 -21.69 16.50
C HIS A 98 25.10 -22.10 17.54
N SER A 99 25.47 -21.21 18.46
CA SER A 99 26.37 -21.51 19.59
C SER A 99 25.79 -22.47 20.64
N GLY A 100 24.49 -22.81 20.53
CA GLY A 100 23.83 -23.81 21.39
C GLY A 100 22.67 -23.24 22.23
N VAL A 101 22.39 -21.95 22.12
CA VAL A 101 21.23 -21.30 22.77
C VAL A 101 19.95 -21.61 21.97
N ARG A 102 19.52 -22.87 22.00
CA ARG A 102 18.30 -23.36 21.33
C ARG A 102 17.09 -23.29 22.25
N ALA A 103 15.91 -23.66 21.76
CA ALA A 103 14.63 -23.58 22.48
C ALA A 103 14.60 -24.17 23.90
N THR A 104 15.43 -25.17 24.19
CA THR A 104 15.52 -25.82 25.51
C THR A 104 16.53 -25.15 26.45
N HIS A 105 17.29 -24.16 25.98
CA HIS A 105 18.30 -23.45 26.77
C HIS A 105 17.62 -22.50 27.78
N PRO A 106 18.08 -22.42 29.05
CA PRO A 106 17.46 -21.58 30.08
C PRO A 106 17.30 -20.10 29.70
N HIS A 107 18.23 -19.59 28.88
CA HIS A 107 18.26 -18.20 28.44
C HIS A 107 17.74 -17.98 27.00
N TYR A 108 17.12 -18.99 26.37
CA TYR A 108 16.56 -18.85 25.02
C TYR A 108 15.52 -17.73 24.93
N GLY A 109 14.71 -17.56 25.98
CA GLY A 109 13.73 -16.47 26.06
C GLY A 109 14.37 -15.10 25.87
N LEU A 110 15.51 -14.83 26.51
CA LEU A 110 16.20 -13.54 26.38
C LEU A 110 16.69 -13.26 24.96
N LEU A 111 17.19 -14.28 24.26
CA LEU A 111 17.65 -14.16 22.87
C LEU A 111 16.47 -13.97 21.91
N ASN A 112 15.37 -14.68 22.15
CA ASN A 112 14.16 -14.55 21.34
C ASN A 112 13.46 -13.20 21.57
N ASP A 113 13.44 -12.71 22.81
CA ASP A 113 12.90 -11.39 23.16
C ASP A 113 13.65 -10.28 22.44
N PHE A 114 14.98 -10.36 22.36
CA PHE A 114 15.78 -9.43 21.56
C PHE A 114 15.33 -9.40 20.09
N ARG A 115 15.28 -10.56 19.43
CA ARG A 115 14.88 -10.65 18.02
C ARG A 115 13.47 -10.11 17.81
N ASN A 116 12.53 -10.46 18.69
CA ASN A 116 11.15 -10.04 18.58
C ASN A 116 11.02 -8.54 18.80
N GLN A 117 11.60 -7.99 19.88
CA GLN A 117 11.52 -6.55 20.16
C GLN A 117 12.14 -5.69 19.05
N CYS A 118 13.28 -6.11 18.49
CA CYS A 118 13.88 -5.43 17.34
C CYS A 118 13.02 -5.56 16.08
N GLY A 119 12.52 -6.76 15.80
CA GLY A 119 11.64 -6.99 14.66
C GLY A 119 10.31 -6.23 14.76
N ASP A 120 9.75 -6.08 15.96
CA ASP A 120 8.52 -5.36 16.21
C ASP A 120 8.74 -3.85 16.10
N ARG A 121 9.83 -3.32 16.69
CA ARG A 121 10.21 -1.91 16.54
C ARG A 121 10.44 -1.51 15.07
N TYR A 122 11.01 -2.40 14.27
CA TYR A 122 11.16 -2.21 12.82
C TYR A 122 9.80 -2.32 12.11
N ARG A 123 9.15 -3.48 12.14
CA ARG A 123 7.97 -3.74 11.28
C ARG A 123 6.68 -3.05 11.73
N GLN A 124 6.49 -2.82 13.02
CA GLN A 124 5.23 -2.27 13.55
C GLN A 124 5.26 -0.77 13.79
N GLN A 125 6.45 -0.17 13.84
CA GLN A 125 6.58 1.26 14.13
C GLN A 125 7.28 1.98 12.98
N PHE A 126 8.47 1.51 12.59
CA PHE A 126 9.24 2.17 11.53
C PHE A 126 8.55 2.05 10.16
N GLU A 127 8.22 0.82 9.74
CA GLU A 127 7.56 0.58 8.44
C GLU A 127 6.20 1.27 8.34
N VAL A 128 5.41 1.26 9.42
CA VAL A 128 4.11 1.93 9.46
C VAL A 128 4.27 3.44 9.25
N LYS A 129 5.22 4.09 9.95
CA LYS A 129 5.51 5.51 9.75
C LYS A 129 6.01 5.80 8.34
N LEU A 130 6.81 4.91 7.76
CA LEU A 130 7.30 5.06 6.39
C LEU A 130 6.19 4.99 5.36
N GLU A 131 5.24 4.08 5.56
CA GLU A 131 4.05 3.98 4.75
C GLU A 131 3.16 5.23 4.90
N GLU A 132 2.92 5.71 6.13
CA GLU A 132 2.19 6.95 6.38
C GLU A 132 2.80 8.17 5.66
N TRP A 133 4.12 8.29 5.65
CA TRP A 133 4.81 9.38 4.95
C TRP A 133 4.74 9.22 3.44
N THR A 134 4.87 7.99 2.94
CA THR A 134 4.71 7.67 1.52
C THR A 134 3.30 8.04 1.04
N ASP A 135 2.28 7.71 1.83
CA ASP A 135 0.89 8.08 1.54
C ASP A 135 0.70 9.59 1.51
N LYS A 136 1.21 10.33 2.50
CA LYS A 136 1.18 11.80 2.51
C LYS A 136 1.86 12.42 1.28
N ILE A 137 3.00 11.88 0.86
CA ILE A 137 3.67 12.31 -0.38
C ILE A 137 2.81 12.01 -1.60
N ASN A 138 2.14 10.86 -1.64
CA ASN A 138 1.24 10.50 -2.74
C ASN A 138 0.01 11.41 -2.82
N GLU A 139 -0.52 11.83 -1.67
CA GLU A 139 -1.66 12.74 -1.53
C GLU A 139 -1.37 14.18 -1.96
N THR A 140 -0.09 14.57 -2.14
CA THR A 140 0.26 15.93 -2.64
C THR A 140 -0.29 16.22 -4.04
N SER A 141 -0.60 15.18 -4.83
CA SER A 141 -1.30 15.26 -6.11
C SER A 141 -2.77 14.87 -6.04
N ALA A 142 -3.39 14.89 -4.85
CA ALA A 142 -4.81 14.55 -4.71
C ALA A 142 -5.67 15.62 -5.40
N GLU A 143 -5.89 15.40 -6.69
CA GLU A 143 -6.81 16.18 -7.49
C GLU A 143 -8.19 15.55 -7.45
N ASP A 144 -9.22 16.38 -7.39
CA ASP A 144 -10.58 15.92 -7.59
C ASP A 144 -10.77 15.61 -9.09
N LEU A 145 -10.51 14.35 -9.44
CA LEU A 145 -10.65 13.88 -10.82
C LEU A 145 -12.11 13.89 -11.27
N GLU A 146 -13.07 13.94 -10.34
CA GLU A 146 -14.48 14.13 -10.68
C GLU A 146 -14.68 15.53 -11.26
N ILE A 147 -14.07 16.57 -10.70
CA ILE A 147 -14.13 17.92 -11.29
C ILE A 147 -13.54 17.92 -12.71
N LYS A 148 -12.38 17.28 -12.93
CA LYS A 148 -11.79 17.14 -14.26
C LYS A 148 -12.73 16.42 -15.23
N TYR A 149 -13.34 15.33 -14.80
CA TYR A 149 -14.30 14.57 -15.61
C TYR A 149 -15.56 15.38 -15.94
N GLN A 150 -16.12 16.09 -14.96
CA GLN A 150 -17.28 16.95 -15.17
C GLN A 150 -16.98 18.08 -16.16
N ASN A 151 -15.74 18.60 -16.19
CA ASN A 151 -15.34 19.58 -17.20
C ASN A 151 -15.29 18.99 -18.62
N VAL A 152 -14.78 17.76 -18.78
CA VAL A 152 -14.82 17.03 -20.07
C VAL A 152 -16.27 16.85 -20.54
N LEU A 153 -17.18 16.44 -19.64
CA LEU A 153 -18.60 16.26 -19.98
C LEU A 153 -19.26 17.58 -20.40
N LYS A 154 -19.02 18.66 -19.66
CA LYS A 154 -19.54 20.00 -19.99
C LYS A 154 -19.02 20.51 -21.33
N GLU A 155 -17.74 20.31 -21.62
CA GLU A 155 -17.14 20.72 -22.90
C GLU A 155 -17.78 19.93 -24.05
N TYR A 156 -17.90 18.61 -23.90
CA TYR A 156 -18.56 17.76 -24.89
C TYR A 156 -20.01 18.21 -25.15
N ASP A 157 -20.81 18.43 -24.10
CA ASP A 157 -22.18 18.92 -24.23
C ASP A 157 -22.26 20.28 -24.93
N ALA A 158 -21.24 21.14 -24.76
CA ALA A 158 -21.18 22.44 -25.41
C ALA A 158 -20.83 22.37 -26.90
N ILE A 159 -20.18 21.30 -27.38
CA ILE A 159 -19.72 21.16 -28.77
C ILE A 159 -20.48 20.13 -29.61
N LYS A 160 -21.18 19.17 -28.98
CA LYS A 160 -21.75 17.99 -29.66
C LYS A 160 -22.69 18.32 -30.83
N ASP A 161 -23.41 19.44 -30.77
CA ASP A 161 -24.37 19.87 -31.82
C ASP A 161 -23.88 21.08 -32.63
N LYS A 162 -22.62 21.52 -32.42
CA LYS A 162 -22.05 22.70 -33.10
C LYS A 162 -21.16 22.36 -34.27
N PHE A 163 -20.83 21.08 -34.48
CA PHE A 163 -20.01 20.66 -35.61
C PHE A 163 -20.82 20.74 -36.91
N THR A 164 -20.24 21.28 -37.98
CA THR A 164 -20.91 21.48 -39.25
C THR A 164 -20.14 20.84 -40.40
N CYS A 165 -20.88 20.34 -41.39
CA CYS A 165 -20.29 19.73 -42.57
C CYS A 165 -19.53 20.78 -43.40
N LYS A 166 -18.27 20.48 -43.75
CA LYS A 166 -17.43 21.35 -44.58
C LYS A 166 -17.98 21.55 -46.01
N GLN A 167 -18.77 20.61 -46.52
CA GLN A 167 -19.30 20.66 -47.89
C GLN A 167 -20.68 21.33 -47.98
N CYS A 168 -21.64 20.95 -47.12
CA CYS A 168 -23.02 21.44 -47.23
C CYS A 168 -23.46 22.36 -46.08
N GLY A 169 -22.61 22.59 -45.07
CA GLY A 169 -22.93 23.43 -43.90
C GLY A 169 -23.97 22.83 -42.94
N SER A 170 -24.54 21.67 -43.23
CA SER A 170 -25.51 21.01 -42.33
C SER A 170 -24.85 20.64 -40.99
N PRO A 171 -25.60 20.72 -39.88
CA PRO A 171 -25.10 20.29 -38.57
C PRO A 171 -24.85 18.78 -38.56
N ILE A 172 -23.82 18.36 -37.85
CA ILE A 172 -23.47 16.97 -37.58
C ILE A 172 -23.41 16.82 -36.06
N THR A 173 -24.30 15.99 -35.50
CA THR A 173 -24.28 15.67 -34.08
C THR A 173 -23.19 14.63 -33.78
N ILE A 174 -22.34 14.93 -32.80
CA ILE A 174 -21.28 14.05 -32.32
C ILE A 174 -21.87 13.16 -31.22
N GLU A 175 -22.06 11.87 -31.51
CA GLU A 175 -22.83 10.93 -30.66
C GLU A 175 -22.15 10.56 -29.33
N LYS A 176 -20.83 10.72 -29.24
CA LYS A 176 -20.04 10.37 -28.06
C LYS A 176 -18.74 11.15 -27.99
N ILE A 177 -18.05 11.05 -26.86
CA ILE A 177 -16.72 11.63 -26.67
C ILE A 177 -15.69 10.77 -27.41
N PHE A 178 -15.16 11.30 -28.51
CA PHE A 178 -14.00 10.70 -29.19
C PHE A 178 -12.71 11.13 -28.49
N LEU A 179 -11.75 10.21 -28.35
CA LEU A 179 -10.44 10.48 -27.74
C LEU A 179 -9.35 10.75 -28.78
N ILE A 180 -9.63 10.47 -30.05
CA ILE A 180 -8.73 10.66 -31.20
C ILE A 180 -9.50 11.30 -32.35
N GLU A 181 -8.77 11.80 -33.34
CA GLU A 181 -9.37 12.27 -34.58
C GLU A 181 -10.17 11.15 -35.24
N THR A 182 -11.42 11.44 -35.57
CA THR A 182 -12.36 10.43 -36.06
C THR A 182 -13.10 10.96 -37.29
N PHE A 183 -13.32 10.08 -38.25
CA PHE A 183 -14.14 10.37 -39.41
C PHE A 183 -15.62 10.26 -39.07
N VAL A 184 -16.38 11.32 -39.34
CA VAL A 184 -17.83 11.39 -39.16
C VAL A 184 -18.52 11.72 -40.48
N ASN A 185 -19.57 10.97 -40.81
CA ASN A 185 -20.30 11.19 -42.05
C ASN A 185 -21.41 12.21 -41.85
N CYS A 186 -21.55 13.14 -42.79
CA CYS A 186 -22.64 14.10 -42.77
C CYS A 186 -23.97 13.39 -43.09
N PRO A 187 -25.01 13.48 -42.24
CA PRO A 187 -26.29 12.82 -42.50
C PRO A 187 -27.00 13.38 -43.75
N SER A 188 -26.80 14.67 -44.08
CA SER A 188 -27.48 15.31 -45.20
C SER A 188 -26.89 14.99 -46.59
N CYS A 189 -25.56 14.90 -46.71
CA CYS A 189 -24.89 14.76 -48.02
C CYS A 189 -23.88 13.60 -48.07
N ASN A 190 -23.77 12.82 -47.00
CA ASN A 190 -22.88 11.66 -46.83
C ASN A 190 -21.38 11.95 -47.00
N THR A 191 -20.98 13.23 -47.02
CA THR A 191 -19.57 13.62 -47.04
C THR A 191 -18.88 13.23 -45.75
N GLN A 192 -17.70 12.64 -45.86
CA GLN A 192 -16.85 12.33 -44.72
C GLN A 192 -16.16 13.61 -44.22
N ASN A 193 -16.31 13.90 -42.93
CA ASN A 193 -15.66 15.02 -42.24
C ASN A 193 -14.72 14.47 -41.18
N THR A 194 -13.65 15.19 -40.87
CA THR A 194 -12.75 14.86 -39.75
C THR A 194 -13.16 15.69 -38.54
N PHE A 195 -13.52 15.01 -37.46
CA PHE A 195 -13.74 15.62 -36.15
C PHE A 195 -12.48 15.43 -35.30
N SER A 196 -11.93 16.53 -34.78
CA SER A 196 -10.80 16.51 -33.86
C SER A 196 -11.30 16.83 -32.44
N PRO A 197 -11.14 15.92 -31.48
CA PRO A 197 -11.60 16.15 -30.10
C PRO A 197 -10.73 17.18 -29.38
N SER A 198 -11.29 17.79 -28.32
CA SER A 198 -10.55 18.74 -27.49
C SER A 198 -9.40 18.08 -26.74
N THR A 199 -8.44 18.88 -26.29
CA THR A 199 -7.35 18.38 -25.44
C THR A 199 -7.88 17.70 -24.18
N GLN A 200 -8.96 18.19 -23.56
CA GLN A 200 -9.51 17.55 -22.37
C GLN A 200 -10.14 16.19 -22.69
N ALA A 201 -10.85 16.08 -23.80
CA ALA A 201 -11.40 14.81 -24.27
C ALA A 201 -10.29 13.80 -24.57
N GLN A 202 -9.21 14.21 -25.24
CA GLN A 202 -8.03 13.37 -25.47
C GLN A 202 -7.38 12.91 -24.15
N MET A 203 -7.37 13.79 -23.13
CA MET A 203 -6.79 13.50 -21.82
C MET A 203 -7.61 12.52 -20.97
N LEU A 204 -8.87 12.27 -21.31
CA LEU A 204 -9.78 11.41 -20.52
C LEU A 204 -9.18 10.02 -20.27
N GLN A 205 -8.51 9.43 -21.26
CA GLN A 205 -7.88 8.11 -21.11
C GLN A 205 -6.78 8.10 -20.05
N HIS A 206 -6.07 9.21 -19.85
CA HIS A 206 -4.91 9.28 -18.97
C HIS A 206 -5.29 9.29 -17.49
N PHE A 207 -6.46 9.82 -17.12
CA PHE A 207 -6.91 9.88 -15.72
C PHE A 207 -8.12 9.01 -15.41
N ALA A 208 -8.76 8.39 -16.41
CA ALA A 208 -9.95 7.57 -16.19
C ALA A 208 -9.73 6.39 -15.22
N GLN A 209 -8.56 5.76 -15.25
CA GLN A 209 -8.22 4.69 -14.31
C GLN A 209 -8.15 5.22 -12.87
N ASP A 210 -7.53 6.38 -12.67
CA ASP A 210 -7.35 6.97 -11.35
C ASP A 210 -8.67 7.51 -10.80
N LEU A 211 -9.54 8.06 -11.65
CA LEU A 211 -10.91 8.41 -11.26
C LEU A 211 -11.71 7.17 -10.85
N ALA A 212 -11.60 6.06 -11.60
CA ALA A 212 -12.25 4.81 -11.23
C ALA A 212 -11.76 4.28 -9.86
N ARG A 213 -10.46 4.45 -9.56
CA ARG A 213 -9.89 4.16 -8.23
C ARG A 213 -10.46 5.08 -7.15
N GLN A 214 -10.55 6.40 -7.39
CA GLN A 214 -11.17 7.34 -6.44
C GLN A 214 -12.61 6.95 -6.11
N ARG A 215 -13.42 6.61 -7.12
CA ARG A 215 -14.82 6.18 -6.93
C ARG A 215 -14.96 4.85 -6.17
N THR A 216 -13.91 4.03 -6.17
CA THR A 216 -13.91 2.69 -5.52
C THR A 216 -12.97 2.62 -4.31
N ALA A 217 -12.49 3.77 -3.81
CA ALA A 217 -11.53 3.85 -2.72
C ALA A 217 -12.00 3.13 -1.44
N SER A 218 -13.31 3.16 -1.15
CA SER A 218 -13.89 2.46 0.00
C SER A 218 -13.69 0.94 -0.05
N LEU A 219 -13.74 0.32 -1.24
CA LEU A 219 -13.50 -1.11 -1.42
C LEU A 219 -12.02 -1.45 -1.24
N TYR A 220 -11.13 -0.57 -1.73
CA TYR A 220 -9.70 -0.72 -1.50
C TYR A 220 -9.35 -0.60 -0.01
N GLN A 221 -9.97 0.34 0.70
CA GLN A 221 -9.80 0.48 2.14
C GLN A 221 -10.26 -0.76 2.91
N ALA A 222 -11.32 -1.44 2.45
CA ALA A 222 -11.77 -2.69 3.07
C ALA A 222 -10.70 -3.81 2.96
N ILE A 223 -9.99 -3.90 1.84
CA ILE A 223 -8.86 -4.83 1.67
C ILE A 223 -7.76 -4.51 2.68
N ARG A 224 -7.33 -3.24 2.73
CA ARG A 224 -6.29 -2.76 3.65
C ARG A 224 -6.63 -3.06 5.11
N ASN A 225 -7.88 -2.82 5.49
CA ASN A 225 -8.35 -3.13 6.84
C ASN A 225 -8.33 -4.63 7.14
N ALA A 226 -8.65 -5.48 6.16
CA ALA A 226 -8.58 -6.94 6.32
C ALA A 226 -7.14 -7.44 6.44
N GLU A 227 -6.21 -6.90 5.64
CA GLU A 227 -4.77 -7.19 5.75
C GLU A 227 -4.21 -6.78 7.10
N GLN A 228 -4.55 -5.57 7.58
CA GLN A 228 -4.12 -5.11 8.89
C GLN A 228 -4.70 -5.98 10.00
N LYS A 229 -5.98 -6.35 9.91
CA LYS A 229 -6.62 -7.24 10.89
C LYS A 229 -5.92 -8.59 10.97
N GLU A 230 -5.56 -9.18 9.83
CA GLU A 230 -4.81 -10.45 9.77
C GLU A 230 -3.46 -10.33 10.51
N ARG A 231 -2.70 -9.26 10.23
CA ARG A 231 -1.40 -9.00 10.86
C ARG A 231 -1.51 -8.78 12.36
N ASP A 232 -2.50 -8.02 12.81
CA ASP A 232 -2.75 -7.75 14.23
C ASP A 232 -3.11 -9.03 14.99
N LEU A 233 -3.92 -9.90 14.38
CA LEU A 233 -4.31 -11.18 14.96
C LEU A 233 -3.11 -12.13 15.06
N TYR A 234 -2.28 -12.21 14.02
CA TYR A 234 -1.05 -12.99 14.03
C TYR A 234 -0.12 -12.60 15.21
N GLN A 235 0.04 -11.31 15.46
CA GLN A 235 0.85 -10.80 16.58
C GLN A 235 0.27 -11.18 17.94
N LYS A 236 -1.03 -10.93 18.15
CA LYS A 236 -1.72 -11.30 19.40
C LYS A 236 -1.58 -12.80 19.69
N MET A 237 -1.66 -13.63 18.65
CA MET A 237 -1.46 -15.07 18.79
C MET A 237 -0.03 -15.44 19.16
N HIS A 238 0.96 -14.78 18.58
CA HIS A 238 2.38 -14.97 18.92
C HIS A 238 2.64 -14.61 20.39
N GLU A 239 2.11 -13.49 20.87
CA GLU A 239 2.19 -13.10 22.28
C GLU A 239 1.55 -14.15 23.20
N LEU A 240 0.35 -14.63 22.86
CA LEU A 240 -0.32 -15.69 23.63
C LEU A 240 0.48 -16.99 23.63
N LYS A 241 1.12 -17.35 22.52
CA LYS A 241 1.99 -18.53 22.43
C LYS A 241 3.17 -18.44 23.39
N LEU A 242 3.79 -17.26 23.51
CA LEU A 242 4.85 -17.01 24.48
C LEU A 242 4.29 -17.13 25.92
N LYS A 243 3.17 -16.48 26.23
CA LYS A 243 2.51 -16.58 27.54
C LYS A 243 2.21 -18.03 27.93
N ILE A 244 1.64 -18.83 27.03
CA ILE A 244 1.35 -20.26 27.26
C ILE A 244 2.63 -21.05 27.58
N THR A 245 3.72 -20.76 26.87
CA THR A 245 4.99 -21.51 27.02
C THR A 245 5.62 -21.32 28.40
N PHE A 246 5.46 -20.14 29.00
CA PHE A 246 6.05 -19.79 30.30
C PHE A 246 5.06 -19.86 31.48
N GLU A 247 3.78 -20.11 31.22
CA GLU A 247 2.73 -20.17 32.25
C GLU A 247 2.76 -21.50 33.01
N LYS A 248 2.75 -21.41 34.34
CA LYS A 248 2.77 -22.57 35.25
C LYS A 248 1.38 -22.97 35.71
N ASP A 249 0.43 -22.04 35.72
CA ASP A 249 -0.98 -22.33 36.02
C ASP A 249 -1.68 -22.93 34.79
N LYS A 250 -2.03 -24.21 34.88
CA LYS A 250 -2.74 -24.95 33.81
C LYS A 250 -4.08 -24.32 33.45
N LYS A 251 -4.79 -23.68 34.38
CA LYS A 251 -6.07 -23.03 34.09
C LYS A 251 -5.86 -21.76 33.26
N LEU A 252 -4.86 -20.96 33.62
CA LEU A 252 -4.52 -19.73 32.91
C LEU A 252 -3.93 -20.03 31.53
N ALA A 253 -3.07 -21.05 31.42
CA ALA A 253 -2.58 -21.55 30.13
C ALA A 253 -3.71 -22.03 29.21
N ALA A 254 -4.73 -22.72 29.76
CA ALA A 254 -5.91 -23.14 28.99
C ALA A 254 -6.77 -21.95 28.52
N GLN A 255 -6.87 -20.88 29.32
CA GLN A 255 -7.55 -19.64 28.91
C GLN A 255 -6.82 -18.95 27.76
N TYR A 256 -5.49 -18.82 27.84
CA TYR A 256 -4.69 -18.26 26.74
C TYR A 256 -4.78 -19.11 25.47
N GLN A 257 -4.83 -20.44 25.61
CA GLN A 257 -5.01 -21.35 24.48
C GLN A 257 -6.38 -21.12 23.80
N GLN A 258 -7.46 -21.00 24.56
CA GLN A 258 -8.78 -20.68 24.00
C GLN A 258 -8.81 -19.32 23.29
N GLN A 259 -8.18 -18.30 23.85
CA GLN A 259 -8.07 -16.99 23.19
C GLN A 259 -7.27 -17.08 21.89
N ARG A 260 -6.18 -17.85 21.87
CA ARG A 260 -5.36 -18.05 20.67
C ARG A 260 -6.15 -18.74 19.57
N ASP A 261 -6.92 -19.76 19.91
CA ASP A 261 -7.72 -20.52 18.94
C ASP A 261 -8.89 -19.67 18.40
N ALA A 262 -9.45 -18.78 19.22
CA ALA A 262 -10.43 -17.78 18.77
C ALA A 262 -9.82 -16.77 17.77
N PHE A 263 -8.62 -16.24 18.08
CA PHE A 263 -7.92 -15.34 17.15
C PHE A 263 -7.50 -16.03 15.86
N GLU A 264 -7.11 -17.31 15.89
CA GLU A 264 -6.79 -18.05 14.66
C GLU A 264 -8.02 -18.20 13.76
N LYS A 265 -9.20 -18.44 14.36
CA LYS A 265 -10.44 -18.48 13.59
C LYS A 265 -10.72 -17.13 12.92
N GLU A 266 -10.61 -16.03 13.65
CA GLU A 266 -10.79 -14.68 13.07
C GLU A 266 -9.74 -14.35 12.00
N ARG A 267 -8.51 -14.85 12.16
CA ARG A 267 -7.41 -14.66 11.22
C ARG A 267 -7.71 -15.40 9.92
N GLN A 268 -8.16 -16.65 10.01
CA GLN A 268 -8.56 -17.43 8.85
C GLN A 268 -9.74 -16.78 8.12
N GLU A 269 -10.73 -16.25 8.85
CA GLU A 269 -11.83 -15.48 8.27
C GLU A 269 -11.33 -14.23 7.51
N ALA A 270 -10.34 -13.51 8.06
CA ALA A 270 -9.72 -12.38 7.38
C ALA A 270 -8.99 -12.82 6.10
N ILE A 271 -8.18 -13.88 6.16
CA ILE A 271 -7.46 -14.45 5.01
C ILE A 271 -8.45 -14.90 3.92
N ASP A 272 -9.50 -15.62 4.29
CA ASP A 272 -10.50 -16.14 3.35
C ASP A 272 -11.30 -15.00 2.69
N SER A 273 -11.45 -13.86 3.39
CA SER A 273 -12.13 -12.69 2.85
C SER A 273 -11.30 -11.90 1.84
N LEU A 274 -9.97 -11.94 1.92
CA LEU A 274 -9.07 -11.12 1.08
C LEU A 274 -9.25 -11.37 -0.43
N PRO A 275 -9.28 -12.63 -0.93
CA PRO A 275 -9.53 -12.89 -2.35
C PRO A 275 -10.88 -12.34 -2.83
N VAL A 276 -11.92 -12.48 -2.00
CA VAL A 276 -13.27 -12.00 -2.32
C VAL A 276 -13.32 -10.48 -2.40
N LEU A 277 -12.72 -9.79 -1.42
CA LEU A 277 -12.63 -8.32 -1.42
C LEU A 277 -11.80 -7.81 -2.60
N SER A 278 -10.69 -8.48 -2.93
CA SER A 278 -9.84 -8.15 -4.06
C SER A 278 -10.56 -8.31 -5.41
N GLU A 279 -11.31 -9.40 -5.58
CA GLU A 279 -12.15 -9.62 -6.76
C GLU A 279 -13.24 -8.54 -6.87
N GLN A 280 -13.95 -8.26 -5.78
CA GLN A 280 -15.00 -7.24 -5.75
C GLN A 280 -14.46 -5.85 -6.12
N TYR A 281 -13.34 -5.45 -5.52
CA TYR A 281 -12.67 -4.20 -5.84
C TYR A 281 -12.24 -4.16 -7.31
N THR A 282 -11.60 -5.22 -7.81
CA THR A 282 -11.13 -5.28 -9.20
C THR A 282 -12.29 -5.12 -10.18
N ARG A 283 -13.37 -5.88 -9.99
CA ARG A 283 -14.57 -5.78 -10.84
C ARG A 283 -15.21 -4.40 -10.76
N ALA A 284 -15.36 -3.84 -9.56
CA ALA A 284 -15.95 -2.51 -9.38
C ALA A 284 -15.11 -1.39 -10.04
N LYS A 285 -13.78 -1.43 -9.85
CA LYS A 285 -12.83 -0.50 -10.48
C LYS A 285 -12.96 -0.52 -11.99
N TYR A 286 -12.97 -1.71 -12.62
CA TYR A 286 -13.12 -1.82 -14.07
C TYR A 286 -14.52 -1.42 -14.54
N ALA A 287 -15.57 -1.71 -13.77
CA ALA A 287 -16.92 -1.24 -14.09
C ALA A 287 -17.02 0.29 -14.11
N GLU A 288 -16.42 0.98 -13.13
CA GLU A 288 -16.32 2.45 -13.15
C GLU A 288 -15.47 2.96 -14.31
N TRP A 289 -14.33 2.32 -14.60
CA TRP A 289 -13.49 2.71 -15.73
C TRP A 289 -14.23 2.60 -17.07
N ILE A 290 -14.98 1.52 -17.29
CA ILE A 290 -15.81 1.32 -18.49
C ILE A 290 -16.90 2.40 -18.60
N LYS A 291 -17.49 2.86 -17.48
CA LYS A 291 -18.46 3.96 -17.51
C LYS A 291 -17.82 5.28 -17.95
N ILE A 292 -16.58 5.52 -17.54
CA ILE A 292 -15.84 6.75 -17.88
C ILE A 292 -15.42 6.73 -19.35
N VAL A 293 -14.93 5.59 -19.86
CA VAL A 293 -14.43 5.44 -21.23
C VAL A 293 -15.03 4.19 -21.91
N PRO A 294 -16.28 4.25 -22.38
CA PRO A 294 -16.99 3.08 -22.91
C PRO A 294 -16.37 2.49 -24.18
N ASP A 295 -15.66 3.30 -24.96
CA ASP A 295 -15.02 2.86 -26.21
C ASP A 295 -13.91 1.83 -25.99
N PHE A 296 -13.32 1.79 -24.79
CA PHE A 296 -12.28 0.83 -24.42
C PHE A 296 -12.84 -0.42 -23.73
N LYS A 297 -14.17 -0.60 -23.69
CA LYS A 297 -14.82 -1.67 -22.93
C LYS A 297 -14.21 -3.05 -23.16
N GLU A 298 -14.03 -3.46 -24.42
CA GLU A 298 -13.48 -4.78 -24.74
C GLU A 298 -12.05 -4.95 -24.21
N HIS A 299 -11.20 -3.95 -24.45
CA HIS A 299 -9.82 -3.95 -23.94
C HIS A 299 -9.78 -3.99 -22.40
N LEU A 300 -10.64 -3.22 -21.75
CA LEU A 300 -10.73 -3.16 -20.28
C LEU A 300 -11.26 -4.45 -19.68
N LEU A 301 -12.20 -5.14 -20.33
CA LEU A 301 -12.68 -6.46 -19.91
C LEU A 301 -11.57 -7.50 -19.99
N THR A 302 -10.81 -7.56 -21.09
CA THR A 302 -9.66 -8.45 -21.21
C THR A 302 -8.61 -8.18 -20.13
N ARG A 303 -8.33 -6.90 -19.86
CA ARG A 303 -7.38 -6.52 -18.79
C ARG A 303 -7.88 -6.90 -17.40
N MET A 304 -9.18 -6.73 -17.14
CA MET A 304 -9.81 -7.18 -15.89
C MET A 304 -9.67 -8.69 -15.70
N GLU A 305 -9.93 -9.48 -16.74
CA GLU A 305 -9.78 -10.94 -16.69
C GLU A 305 -8.33 -11.35 -16.39
N ASN A 306 -7.35 -10.67 -16.99
CA ASN A 306 -5.94 -10.88 -16.67
C ASN A 306 -5.60 -10.52 -15.23
N ASP A 307 -6.09 -9.37 -14.73
CA ASP A 307 -5.88 -8.96 -13.34
C ASP A 307 -6.50 -9.98 -12.37
N LEU A 308 -7.72 -10.47 -12.64
CA LEU A 308 -8.39 -11.50 -11.84
C LEU A 308 -7.66 -12.86 -11.92
N GLY A 309 -7.12 -13.22 -13.07
CA GLY A 309 -6.35 -14.46 -13.28
C GLY A 309 -4.95 -14.43 -12.65
N ALA A 310 -4.37 -13.24 -12.45
CA ALA A 310 -3.09 -13.06 -11.78
C ALA A 310 -3.19 -13.14 -10.24
N VAL A 311 -4.40 -13.04 -9.67
CA VAL A 311 -4.69 -13.30 -8.26
C VAL A 311 -4.78 -14.82 -8.02
N SER A 312 -3.69 -15.54 -8.31
CA SER A 312 -3.48 -16.89 -7.82
C SER A 312 -2.69 -16.80 -6.50
N PRO A 313 -3.04 -17.54 -5.44
CA PRO A 313 -2.39 -17.38 -4.15
C PRO A 313 -0.90 -17.69 -4.29
N ARG A 314 -0.05 -16.69 -4.03
CA ARG A 314 1.33 -16.95 -3.66
C ARG A 314 1.28 -17.61 -2.27
N TRP A 315 1.45 -18.93 -2.30
CA TRP A 315 1.59 -19.80 -1.14
C TRP A 315 2.72 -19.36 -0.22
#